data_AF-A0A2D3TE45-F1
#
_entry.id   AF-A0A2D3TE45-F1
#
_cell.length_a   1.000
_cell.length_b   1.000
_cell.length_c   1.000
_cell.angle_alpha   90.00
_cell.angle_beta   90.00
_cell.angle_gamma   90.00
#
_symmetry.space_group_name_H-M   'P 1'
#
loop_
_entity.id
_entity.type
_entity.pdbx_description
1 polymer ?
#
loop_
_entity_poly.entity_id
_entity_poly.type
_entity_poly.pdbx_seq_one_letter_code
_entity_poly.pdbx_strand_id
1 'polypeptide(L)'
;MKEIRYRLTAWGNWAGTRVGTEYPLSSWPVPMASSDIRPMLPDNEAEKVDRAVARLKHFDSLGYEIVVAYYRGKVSCRAIGRALKRDHKSISGYLTRSEAYIAGQVDALLEG
;
A
#
# COMPACT_ATOMS: atom_id res chain seq x y z
N MET A 1 -13.54 -3.34 5.65
CA MET A 1 -12.25 -3.99 5.31
C MET A 1 -12.12 -4.45 3.86
N LYS A 2 -13.08 -5.19 3.27
CA LYS A 2 -12.95 -5.66 1.87
C LYS A 2 -12.74 -4.51 0.87
N GLU A 3 -13.46 -3.41 1.06
CA GLU A 3 -13.39 -2.24 0.18
C GLU A 3 -12.04 -1.52 0.23
N ILE A 4 -11.47 -1.26 1.42
CA ILE A 4 -10.16 -0.62 1.51
C ILE A 4 -9.05 -1.50 0.91
N ARG A 5 -9.13 -2.83 1.07
CA ARG A 5 -8.17 -3.76 0.44
C ARG A 5 -8.24 -3.70 -1.09
N TYR A 6 -9.45 -3.58 -1.64
CA TYR A 6 -9.65 -3.40 -3.08
C TYR A 6 -9.03 -2.07 -3.54
N ARG A 7 -9.33 -0.97 -2.85
CA ARG A 7 -8.76 0.36 -3.17
C ARG A 7 -7.23 0.38 -3.05
N LEU A 8 -6.66 -0.24 -2.02
CA LEU A 8 -5.21 -0.38 -1.85
C LEU A 8 -4.57 -1.26 -2.92
N THR A 9 -5.27 -2.31 -3.36
CA THR A 9 -4.80 -3.14 -4.48
C THR A 9 -4.75 -2.35 -5.77
N ALA A 10 -5.79 -1.54 -6.02
CA ALA A 10 -5.88 -0.69 -7.20
C ALA A 10 -4.88 0.49 -7.15
N TRP A 11 -4.72 1.13 -5.99
CA TRP A 11 -3.68 2.13 -5.74
C TRP A 11 -2.29 1.54 -5.95
N GLY A 12 -2.01 0.33 -5.47
CA GLY A 12 -0.71 -0.31 -5.69
C GLY A 12 -0.39 -0.57 -7.16
N ASN A 13 -1.40 -0.75 -8.02
CA ASN A 13 -1.22 -0.82 -9.47
C ASN A 13 -0.95 0.58 -10.06
N TRP A 14 -1.73 1.59 -9.66
CA TRP A 14 -1.58 2.98 -10.09
C TRP A 14 -0.24 3.61 -9.67
N ALA A 15 0.21 3.38 -8.43
CA ALA A 15 1.50 3.84 -7.91
C ALA A 15 2.69 3.05 -8.52
N GLY A 16 2.42 1.94 -9.20
CA GLY A 16 3.40 1.19 -9.98
C GLY A 16 3.59 1.73 -11.40
N THR A 17 2.58 2.39 -11.98
CA THR A 17 2.64 2.97 -13.34
C THR A 17 3.25 4.36 -13.35
N ARG A 18 3.10 5.14 -12.27
CA ARG A 18 3.77 6.43 -12.09
C ARG A 18 5.22 6.21 -11.63
N VAL A 19 6.18 6.30 -12.56
CA VAL A 19 7.62 6.35 -12.28
C VAL A 19 7.97 7.76 -11.79
N GLY A 20 7.43 8.15 -10.64
CA GLY A 20 7.68 9.42 -9.97
C GLY A 20 8.66 9.25 -8.81
N THR A 21 9.61 10.15 -8.67
CA THR A 21 10.72 10.20 -7.69
C THR A 21 10.30 10.33 -6.22
N GLU A 22 9.02 10.14 -5.92
CA GLU A 22 8.39 10.41 -4.62
C GLU A 22 8.42 9.20 -3.67
N TYR A 23 8.54 8.00 -4.21
CA TYR A 23 8.84 6.81 -3.43
C TYR A 23 10.34 6.51 -3.60
N PRO A 24 11.19 6.69 -2.56
CA PRO A 24 12.59 6.31 -2.66
C PRO A 24 12.64 4.88 -3.15
N LEU A 25 13.44 4.62 -4.20
CA LEU A 25 13.72 3.31 -4.79
C LEU A 25 13.56 2.24 -3.71
N SER A 26 12.38 1.64 -3.65
CA SER A 26 12.04 0.79 -2.52
C SER A 26 13.01 -0.38 -2.54
N SER A 27 13.47 -0.86 -1.38
CA SER A 27 14.29 -2.08 -1.26
C SER A 27 13.59 -3.35 -1.79
N TRP A 28 12.40 -3.18 -2.36
CA TRP A 28 11.53 -4.20 -2.90
C TRP A 28 11.41 -4.01 -4.41
N PRO A 29 11.68 -5.05 -5.21
CA PRO A 29 11.56 -4.98 -6.66
C PRO A 29 10.12 -4.66 -7.04
N VAL A 30 9.95 -3.64 -7.89
CA VAL A 30 8.66 -3.26 -8.45
C VAL A 30 8.48 -4.04 -9.75
N PRO A 31 7.45 -4.91 -9.89
CA PRO A 31 7.15 -5.50 -11.17
C PRO A 31 6.73 -4.39 -12.15
N MET A 32 7.43 -4.25 -13.28
CA MET A 32 6.94 -3.41 -14.38
C MET A 32 5.55 -3.90 -14.79
N ALA A 33 4.62 -2.97 -15.01
CA ALA A 33 3.23 -3.27 -15.31
C ALA A 33 3.13 -4.18 -16.54
N SER A 34 2.80 -5.46 -16.31
CA SER A 34 2.29 -6.36 -17.34
C SER A 34 0.90 -5.88 -17.75
N SER A 35 0.57 -6.00 -19.03
CA SER A 35 -0.63 -5.54 -19.75
C SER A 35 -1.97 -6.14 -19.29
N ASP A 36 -2.12 -6.43 -18.00
CA ASP A 36 -3.32 -7.03 -17.42
C ASP A 36 -4.34 -5.96 -17.04
N ILE A 37 -5.61 -6.31 -17.25
CA ILE A 37 -6.84 -5.61 -16.83
C ILE A 37 -6.91 -5.58 -15.29
N ARG A 38 -6.00 -4.84 -14.67
CA ARG A 38 -5.95 -4.69 -13.22
C ARG A 38 -6.83 -3.50 -12.84
N PRO A 39 -7.59 -3.59 -11.74
CA PRO A 39 -8.34 -2.45 -11.27
C PRO A 39 -7.37 -1.29 -11.02
N MET A 40 -7.60 -0.18 -11.70
CA MET A 40 -6.91 1.09 -11.50
C MET A 40 -7.94 2.07 -10.94
N LEU A 41 -7.58 2.76 -9.86
CA LEU A 41 -8.38 3.87 -9.37
C LEU A 41 -8.27 5.05 -10.33
N PRO A 42 -9.32 5.87 -10.47
CA PRO A 42 -9.19 7.16 -11.14
C PRO A 42 -8.21 8.05 -10.34
N ASP A 43 -7.49 8.92 -11.03
CA ASP A 43 -6.38 9.70 -10.45
C ASP A 43 -6.77 10.45 -9.17
N ASN A 44 -7.96 11.03 -9.11
CA ASN A 44 -8.47 11.75 -7.95
C ASN A 44 -8.63 10.86 -6.70
N GLU A 45 -9.14 9.64 -6.85
CA GLU A 45 -9.25 8.69 -5.75
C GLU A 45 -7.91 8.08 -5.38
N ALA A 46 -7.07 7.81 -6.40
CA ALA A 46 -5.73 7.29 -6.19
C ALA A 46 -4.87 8.27 -5.38
N GLU A 47 -4.94 9.57 -5.65
CA GLU A 47 -4.24 10.62 -4.89
C GLU A 47 -4.72 10.74 -3.45
N LYS A 48 -6.03 10.56 -3.18
CA LYS A 48 -6.56 10.51 -1.81
C LYS A 48 -6.00 9.32 -1.03
N VAL A 49 -5.99 8.14 -1.65
CA VAL A 49 -5.40 6.93 -1.05
C VAL A 49 -3.90 7.11 -0.86
N ASP A 50 -3.20 7.68 -1.84
CA ASP A 50 -1.76 7.94 -1.78
C ASP A 50 -1.40 8.86 -0.61
N ARG A 51 -2.12 9.98 -0.46
CA ARG A 51 -1.96 10.88 0.69
C ARG A 51 -2.22 10.19 2.03
N ALA A 52 -3.22 9.31 2.11
CA ALA A 52 -3.52 8.54 3.32
C ALA A 52 -2.40 7.54 3.65
N VAL A 53 -1.84 6.86 2.63
CA VAL A 53 -0.67 5.98 2.76
C VAL A 53 0.58 6.78 3.16
N ALA A 54 0.84 7.92 2.53
CA ALA A 54 1.99 8.77 2.86
C ALA A 54 1.91 9.29 4.30
N ARG A 55 0.71 9.65 4.79
CA ARG A 55 0.49 10.02 6.19
C ARG A 55 0.83 8.90 7.17
N LEU A 56 0.57 7.64 6.81
CA LEU A 56 0.91 6.50 7.68
C LEU A 56 2.41 6.48 8.04
N LYS A 57 3.30 6.91 7.13
CA LYS A 57 4.75 6.96 7.37
C LYS A 57 5.15 7.77 8.61
N HIS A 58 4.38 8.81 8.94
CA HIS A 58 4.65 9.66 10.11
C HIS A 58 4.25 9.01 11.45
N PHE A 59 3.33 8.04 11.43
CA PHE A 59 2.78 7.41 12.64
C PHE A 59 3.27 5.97 12.82
N ASP A 60 3.39 5.21 11.74
CA ASP A 60 3.87 3.83 11.70
C ASP A 60 4.69 3.61 10.42
N SER A 61 5.99 3.94 10.51
CA SER A 61 6.93 3.77 9.39
C SER A 61 7.06 2.32 8.94
N LEU A 62 7.01 1.37 9.87
CA LEU A 62 7.04 -0.06 9.57
C LEU A 62 5.75 -0.50 8.87
N GLY A 63 4.59 -0.06 9.35
CA GLY A 63 3.29 -0.30 8.72
C GLY A 63 3.25 0.24 7.29
N TYR A 64 3.78 1.45 7.08
CA TYR A 64 3.95 2.04 5.75
C TYR A 64 4.81 1.16 4.83
N GLU A 65 5.99 0.72 5.27
CA GLU A 65 6.86 -0.15 4.47
C GLU A 65 6.18 -1.49 4.12
N ILE A 66 5.43 -2.07 5.06
CA ILE A 66 4.67 -3.31 4.86
C ILE A 66 3.55 -3.09 3.82
N VAL A 67 2.81 -1.98 3.90
CA VAL A 67 1.74 -1.64 2.94
C VAL A 67 2.32 -1.46 1.54
N VAL A 68 3.42 -0.71 1.40
CA VAL A 68 4.08 -0.49 0.11
C VAL A 68 4.61 -1.81 -0.46
N ALA A 69 5.31 -2.61 0.34
CA ALA A 69 5.83 -3.91 -0.10
C ALA A 69 4.69 -4.86 -0.53
N TYR A 70 3.59 -4.90 0.23
CA TYR A 70 2.48 -5.81 -0.04
C TYR A 70 1.64 -5.38 -1.26
N TYR A 71 1.18 -4.13 -1.30
CA TYR A 71 0.23 -3.69 -2.32
C TYR A 71 0.89 -3.21 -3.61
N ARG A 72 2.04 -2.53 -3.53
CA ARG A 72 2.78 -2.06 -4.70
C ARG A 72 3.81 -3.09 -5.16
N GLY A 73 4.64 -3.58 -4.23
CA GLY A 73 5.66 -4.61 -4.53
C GLY A 73 5.10 -6.02 -4.76
N LYS A 74 3.81 -6.25 -4.48
CA LYS A 74 3.15 -7.57 -4.57
C LYS A 74 3.86 -8.66 -3.74
N VAL A 75 4.56 -8.26 -2.68
CA VAL A 75 5.34 -9.16 -1.82
C VAL A 75 4.41 -9.78 -0.76
N SER A 76 4.38 -11.10 -0.66
CA SER A 76 3.57 -11.78 0.36
C SER A 76 4.05 -11.48 1.79
N CYS A 77 3.14 -11.49 2.78
CA CYS A 77 3.49 -11.33 4.20
C CYS A 77 4.55 -12.32 4.68
N ARG A 78 4.62 -13.52 4.09
CA ARG A 78 5.67 -14.52 4.38
C ARG A 78 7.05 -14.06 3.89
N ALA A 79 7.13 -13.49 2.69
CA ALA A 79 8.38 -12.98 2.15
C ALA A 79 8.85 -11.73 2.91
N ILE A 80 7.92 -10.82 3.25
CA ILE A 80 8.20 -9.66 4.11
C ILE A 80 8.70 -10.12 5.49
N GLY A 81 8.02 -11.10 6.11
CA GLY A 81 8.41 -11.66 7.40
C GLY A 81 9.82 -12.25 7.39
N ARG A 82 10.17 -13.01 6.34
CA ARG A 82 11.54 -13.53 6.17
C ARG A 82 12.59 -12.43 6.11
N ALA A 83 12.36 -11.37 5.34
CA ALA A 83 13.32 -10.27 5.24
C ALA A 83 13.47 -9.47 6.54
N LEU A 84 12.36 -9.28 7.26
CA LEU A 84 12.34 -8.57 8.55
C LEU A 84 12.67 -9.48 9.75
N LYS A 85 12.98 -10.76 9.52
CA LYS A 85 13.19 -11.78 10.56
C LYS A 85 12.03 -11.82 11.58
N ARG A 86 10.80 -11.71 11.10
CA ARG A 86 9.55 -11.70 11.89
C ARG A 86 8.57 -12.73 11.38
N ASP A 87 7.72 -13.25 12.27
CA ASP A 87 6.68 -14.19 11.87
C ASP A 87 5.63 -13.53 10.95
N HIS A 88 5.16 -14.29 9.97
CA HIS A 88 4.16 -13.84 9.00
C HIS A 88 2.84 -13.41 9.64
N LYS A 89 2.43 -14.00 10.79
CA LYS A 89 1.23 -13.55 11.51
C LYS A 89 1.43 -12.16 12.10
N SER A 90 2.62 -11.86 12.60
CA SER A 90 2.97 -10.52 13.07
C SER A 90 2.86 -9.50 11.92
N ILE A 91 3.43 -9.80 10.75
CA ILE A 91 3.31 -8.95 9.56
C ILE A 91 1.86 -8.75 9.14
N SER A 92 1.06 -9.83 9.13
CA SER A 92 -0.39 -9.75 8.84
C SER A 92 -1.13 -8.84 9.83
N GLY A 93 -0.73 -8.84 11.10
CA GLY A 93 -1.25 -7.94 12.13
C GLY A 93 -0.89 -6.47 11.87
N TYR A 94 0.37 -6.17 11.52
CA TYR A 94 0.79 -4.82 11.11
C TYR A 94 0.02 -4.34 9.88
N LEU A 95 -0.12 -5.20 8.87
CA LEU A 95 -0.87 -4.89 7.66
C LEU A 95 -2.34 -4.56 7.97
N THR A 96 -2.99 -5.39 8.80
CA THR A 96 -4.41 -5.17 9.17
C THR A 96 -4.63 -3.85 9.92
N ARG A 97 -3.72 -3.49 10.84
CA ARG A 97 -3.79 -2.19 11.56
C ARG A 97 -3.56 -1.02 10.62
N SER A 98 -2.59 -1.16 9.72
CA SER A 98 -2.30 -0.14 8.71
C SER A 98 -3.49 0.07 7.77
N GLU A 99 -4.13 -1.01 7.31
CA GLU A 99 -5.35 -0.96 6.49
C GLU A 99 -6.50 -0.25 7.23
N ALA A 100 -6.67 -0.50 8.52
CA ALA A 100 -7.73 0.15 9.31
C ALA A 100 -7.47 1.66 9.48
N TYR A 101 -6.22 2.06 9.73
CA TYR A 101 -5.84 3.48 9.79
C TYR A 101 -6.09 4.18 8.44
N ILE A 102 -5.64 3.58 7.34
CA ILE A 102 -5.81 4.14 6.00
C ILE A 102 -7.31 4.21 5.65
N ALA A 103 -8.10 3.20 6.00
CA ALA A 103 -9.55 3.25 5.79
C ALA A 103 -10.18 4.48 6.46
N GLY A 104 -9.85 4.73 7.74
CA GLY A 104 -10.35 5.91 8.46
C GLY A 104 -9.87 7.24 7.88
N GLN A 105 -8.63 7.32 7.41
CA GLN A 105 -8.12 8.54 6.74
C GLN A 105 -8.79 8.78 5.39
N VAL A 106 -9.00 7.73 4.59
CA VAL A 106 -9.67 7.85 3.29
C VAL A 106 -11.12 8.28 3.47
N ASP A 107 -11.82 7.72 4.46
CA ASP A 107 -13.20 8.10 4.81
C ASP A 107 -13.29 9.59 5.18
N ALA A 108 -12.42 10.06 6.07
CA ALA A 108 -12.32 11.47 6.44
C ALA A 108 -11.95 12.41 5.28
N LEU A 109 -11.24 11.93 4.25
CA LEU A 109 -10.89 12.69 3.04
C LEU A 109 -11.97 12.63 1.95
N LEU A 110 -13.00 11.79 2.11
CA LEU A 110 -14.14 11.67 1.21
C LEU A 110 -15.36 12.46 1.72
N GLU A 111 -15.50 12.62 3.03
CA GLU A 111 -16.54 13.47 3.64
C GLU A 111 -16.19 14.97 3.64
N GLY A 112 -14.95 15.33 3.31
CA GLY A 112 -14.43 16.71 3.29
C GLY A 112 -14.32 17.33 1.90
#